data_AF-A0AA95ZKL6-F1
#
_entry.id   AF-A0AA95ZKL6-F1
#
_cell.length_a   1.000
_cell.length_b   1.000
_cell.length_c   1.000
_cell.angle_alpha   90.00
_cell.angle_beta   90.00
_cell.angle_gamma   90.00
#
_symmetry.space_group_name_H-M   'P 1'
#
loop_
_entity.id
_entity.type
_entity.pdbx_description
1 polymer ?
#
loop_
_entity_poly.entity_id
_entity_poly.type
_entity_poly.pdbx_seq_one_letter_code
_entity_poly.pdbx_strand_id
1 'polypeptide(L)'
;MFRKLHDPGAQTVTIFIDGRPVPAELGESVAAVLLRQPEAWCRTTPISESPRAPYCMMGVCFECLVEVDGLASVQGCLTPVRNGMRVARQQGPRSLSA
;
A
#
# COMPACT_ATOMS: atom_id res chain seq x y z
N MET A 1 -12.42 10.10 4.77
CA MET A 1 -12.15 8.88 3.98
C MET A 1 -11.73 9.31 2.59
N PHE A 2 -10.59 8.82 2.07
CA PHE A 2 -10.16 9.20 0.73
C PHE A 2 -11.01 8.49 -0.32
N ARG A 3 -11.37 9.21 -1.38
CA ARG A 3 -12.10 8.66 -2.53
C ARG A 3 -11.52 9.23 -3.82
N LYS A 4 -11.73 8.53 -4.92
CA LYS A 4 -11.43 9.07 -6.25
C LYS A 4 -12.46 10.14 -6.59
N LEU A 5 -12.02 11.15 -7.33
CA LEU A 5 -12.90 12.21 -7.81
C LEU A 5 -13.53 11.87 -9.17
N HIS A 6 -12.84 11.05 -9.96
CA HIS A 6 -13.32 10.53 -11.24
C HIS A 6 -13.82 9.09 -11.11
N ASP A 7 -14.70 8.72 -12.01
CA ASP A 7 -15.15 7.34 -12.17
C ASP A 7 -14.01 6.45 -12.68
N PRO A 8 -13.84 5.23 -12.15
CA PRO A 8 -12.82 4.31 -12.65
C PRO A 8 -12.99 4.04 -14.15
N GLY A 9 -11.95 4.30 -14.94
CA GLY A 9 -11.95 4.06 -16.38
C GLY A 9 -11.77 2.59 -16.77
N ALA A 10 -11.65 2.34 -18.08
CA ALA A 10 -11.53 0.99 -18.65
C ALA A 10 -10.27 0.19 -18.23
N GLN A 11 -9.31 0.81 -17.52
CA GLN A 11 -8.04 0.22 -17.13
C GLN A 11 -8.01 -0.21 -15.66
N THR A 12 -9.07 -0.89 -15.22
CA THR A 12 -9.15 -1.44 -13.87
C THR A 12 -8.37 -2.75 -13.77
N VAL A 13 -7.63 -2.90 -12.67
CA VAL A 13 -6.90 -4.10 -12.29
C VAL A 13 -7.31 -4.53 -10.88
N THR A 14 -7.14 -5.81 -10.58
CA THR A 14 -7.35 -6.31 -9.22
C THR A 14 -6.01 -6.52 -8.55
N ILE A 15 -5.81 -5.90 -7.40
CA ILE A 15 -4.72 -6.23 -6.47
C ILE A 15 -5.31 -6.91 -5.23
N PHE A 16 -4.46 -7.51 -4.40
CA PHE A 16 -4.88 -8.12 -3.15
C PHE A 16 -4.22 -7.38 -1.99
N ILE A 17 -5.02 -6.80 -1.08
CA ILE A 17 -4.53 -6.17 0.14
C ILE A 17 -4.91 -7.06 1.31
N ASP A 18 -3.92 -7.59 2.04
CA ASP A 18 -4.11 -8.55 3.12
C ASP A 18 -5.05 -9.71 2.72
N GLY A 19 -4.82 -10.23 1.52
CA GLY A 19 -5.60 -11.33 0.93
C GLY A 19 -6.97 -10.94 0.37
N ARG A 20 -7.44 -9.70 0.55
CA ARG A 20 -8.72 -9.24 0.02
C ARG A 20 -8.57 -8.62 -1.37
N PRO A 21 -9.40 -8.99 -2.37
CA PRO A 21 -9.35 -8.37 -3.68
C PRO A 21 -9.79 -6.91 -3.60
N VAL A 22 -9.02 -6.01 -4.19
CA VAL A 22 -9.24 -4.57 -4.20
C VAL A 22 -9.10 -4.05 -5.63
N PRO A 23 -10.11 -3.34 -6.15
CA PRO A 23 -10.00 -2.70 -7.46
C PRO A 23 -9.07 -1.48 -7.40
N ALA A 24 -8.19 -1.41 -8.39
CA ALA A 24 -7.29 -0.29 -8.62
C ALA A 24 -7.27 0.09 -10.10
N GLU A 25 -6.77 1.27 -10.42
CA GLU A 25 -6.50 1.68 -11.79
C GLU A 25 -5.01 1.55 -12.11
N LEU A 26 -4.69 1.12 -13.33
CA LEU A 26 -3.31 1.17 -13.81
C LEU A 26 -2.74 2.59 -13.65
N GLY A 27 -1.51 2.66 -13.12
CA GLY A 27 -0.82 3.92 -12.82
C GLY A 27 -1.08 4.49 -11.42
N GLU A 28 -2.07 3.99 -10.67
CA GLU A 28 -2.16 4.32 -9.24
C GLU A 28 -0.94 3.79 -8.47
N SER A 29 -0.53 4.52 -7.44
CA SER A 29 0.41 3.98 -6.46
C SER A 29 -0.30 3.07 -5.46
N VAL A 30 0.41 2.07 -4.94
CA VAL A 30 -0.10 1.18 -3.88
C VAL A 30 -0.57 1.99 -2.66
N ALA A 31 0.15 3.05 -2.30
CA ALA A 31 -0.23 3.94 -1.20
C ALA A 31 -1.58 4.66 -1.45
N ALA A 32 -1.84 5.10 -2.68
CA ALA A 32 -3.12 5.74 -3.02
C ALA A 32 -4.28 4.75 -2.88
N VAL A 33 -4.09 3.49 -3.26
CA VAL A 33 -5.11 2.44 -3.09
C VAL A 33 -5.36 2.13 -1.61
N LEU A 34 -4.29 2.06 -0.80
CA LEU A 34 -4.38 1.86 0.65
C LEU A 34 -5.14 2.99 1.36
N LEU A 35 -4.88 4.26 1.00
CA LEU A 35 -5.59 5.41 1.58
C LEU A 35 -7.11 5.35 1.40
N ARG A 36 -7.60 4.68 0.35
CA ARG A 36 -9.03 4.50 0.07
C ARG A 36 -9.65 3.31 0.80
N GLN A 37 -8.85 2.45 1.43
CA GLN A 37 -9.38 1.33 2.21
C GLN A 37 -9.98 1.83 3.53
N PRO A 38 -10.92 1.07 4.14
CA PRO A 38 -11.44 1.39 5.47
C PRO A 38 -10.32 1.59 6.51
N GLU A 39 -9.27 0.77 6.39
CA GLU A 39 -8.04 0.89 7.18
C GLU A 39 -6.92 1.48 6.31
N ALA A 40 -6.65 2.78 6.47
CA ALA A 40 -5.69 3.48 5.62
C ALA A 40 -4.21 3.25 5.97
N TRP A 41 -3.93 2.50 7.05
CA TRP A 41 -2.57 2.25 7.50
C TRP A 41 -1.83 1.25 6.60
N CYS A 42 -0.51 1.39 6.54
CA CYS A 42 0.39 0.59 5.70
C CYS A 42 1.37 -0.23 6.54
N ARG A 43 1.89 0.38 7.61
CA ARG A 43 2.81 -0.28 8.55
C ARG A 43 2.54 0.08 10.00
N THR A 44 3.12 -0.66 10.93
CA THR A 44 3.24 -0.24 12.34
C THR A 44 4.68 0.19 12.67
N THR A 45 4.86 1.05 13.68
CA THR A 45 6.20 1.42 14.17
C THR A 45 6.84 0.25 14.92
N PRO A 46 8.17 0.04 14.84
CA PRO A 46 8.81 -1.14 15.43
C PRO A 46 8.72 -1.28 16.96
N ILE A 47 8.55 -0.17 17.69
CA ILE A 47 8.56 -0.15 19.16
C ILE A 47 7.14 -0.04 19.72
N SER A 48 6.43 1.02 19.33
CA SER A 48 5.10 1.32 19.87
C SER A 48 3.94 0.70 19.10
N GLU A 49 4.23 -0.03 18.01
CA GLU A 49 3.26 -0.66 17.12
C GLU A 49 2.20 0.32 16.57
N SER A 50 2.51 1.62 16.57
CA SER A 50 1.58 2.66 16.14
C SER A 50 1.36 2.57 14.63
N PRO A 51 0.10 2.53 14.14
CA PRO A 51 -0.20 2.43 12.72
C PRO A 51 0.17 3.72 12.00
N ARG A 52 0.82 3.59 10.84
CA ARG A 52 1.25 4.68 9.97
C ARG A 52 0.57 4.58 8.62
N ALA A 53 0.01 5.69 8.19
CA ALA A 53 -0.61 5.85 6.87
C ALA A 53 0.32 6.63 5.94
N PRO A 54 0.10 6.58 4.62
CA PRO A 54 0.86 7.39 3.67
C PRO A 54 0.75 8.88 4.01
N TYR A 55 1.90 9.56 4.03
CA TYR A 55 1.98 10.96 4.41
C TYR A 55 2.54 11.83 3.28
N CYS A 56 3.85 11.72 2.98
CA CYS A 56 4.48 12.62 2.01
C CYS A 56 4.13 12.36 0.55
N MET A 57 3.75 11.12 0.18
CA MET A 57 3.56 10.68 -1.22
C MET A 57 4.73 10.95 -2.18
N MET A 58 5.94 11.23 -1.67
CA MET A 58 7.14 11.60 -2.44
C MET A 58 8.32 10.64 -2.24
N GLY A 59 8.16 9.59 -1.43
CA GLY A 59 9.23 8.63 -1.16
C GLY A 59 10.27 9.06 -0.11
N VAL A 60 9.99 10.09 0.70
CA VAL A 60 10.97 10.64 1.65
C VAL A 60 10.68 10.29 3.12
N CYS A 61 9.40 10.13 3.50
CA CYS A 61 9.03 9.91 4.91
C CYS A 61 9.00 8.43 5.34
N PHE A 62 8.99 7.51 4.38
CA PHE A 62 8.84 6.06 4.60
C PHE A 62 7.56 5.61 5.34
N GLU A 63 6.60 6.47 5.66
CA GLU A 63 5.34 6.06 6.35
C GLU A 63 4.45 5.11 5.52
N CYS A 64 4.65 5.03 4.20
CA CYS A 64 3.91 4.16 3.29
C CYS A 64 4.57 2.79 3.03
N LEU A 65 5.49 2.32 3.89
CA LEU A 65 6.11 1.01 3.68
C LEU A 65 5.06 -0.10 3.78
N VAL A 66 5.18 -1.07 2.88
CA VAL A 66 4.35 -2.28 2.79
C VAL A 66 5.23 -3.46 2.35
N GLU A 67 4.67 -4.66 2.46
CA GLU A 67 5.18 -5.82 1.74
C GLU A 67 4.48 -5.95 0.38
N VAL A 68 5.25 -6.15 -0.68
CA VAL A 68 4.72 -6.40 -2.03
C VAL A 68 5.31 -7.69 -2.58
N ASP A 69 4.45 -8.67 -2.82
CA ASP A 69 4.79 -10.01 -3.32
C ASP A 69 5.94 -10.67 -2.54
N GLY A 70 5.90 -10.59 -1.21
CA GLY A 70 6.94 -11.13 -0.32
C GLY A 70 8.13 -10.20 -0.08
N LEU A 71 8.22 -9.06 -0.76
CA LEU A 71 9.29 -8.09 -0.56
C LEU A 71 8.87 -7.03 0.46
N ALA A 72 9.48 -7.08 1.65
CA ALA A 72 9.25 -6.12 2.72
C ALA A 72 9.93 -4.76 2.47
N SER A 73 9.48 -3.73 3.19
CA SER A 73 9.93 -2.34 3.10
C SER A 73 9.89 -1.76 1.69
N VAL A 74 8.84 -2.06 0.94
CA VAL A 74 8.58 -1.44 -0.37
C VAL A 74 7.85 -0.11 -0.16
N GLN A 75 8.32 0.95 -0.82
CA GLN A 75 7.69 2.28 -0.75
C GLN A 75 6.42 2.30 -1.60
N GLY A 76 5.26 2.08 -0.95
CA GLY A 76 3.97 2.02 -1.64
C GLY A 76 3.62 3.30 -2.42
N CYS A 77 4.15 4.47 -2.03
CA CYS A 77 3.89 5.73 -2.76
C CYS A 77 4.62 5.85 -4.10
N LEU A 78 5.74 5.13 -4.27
CA LEU A 78 6.51 5.10 -5.52
C LEU A 78 6.25 3.83 -6.34
N THR A 79 5.45 2.90 -5.79
CA THR A 79 5.19 1.60 -6.42
C THR A 79 3.86 1.65 -7.16
N PRO A 80 3.84 1.61 -8.51
CA PRO A 80 2.60 1.51 -9.27
C PRO A 80 1.96 0.13 -9.09
N VAL A 81 0.63 0.09 -9.09
CA VAL A 81 -0.12 -1.17 -9.03
C VAL A 81 0.02 -1.97 -10.32
N ARG A 82 0.01 -3.30 -10.19
CA ARG A 82 -0.09 -4.24 -11.32
C ARG A 82 -1.12 -5.30 -11.02
N ASN A 83 -1.79 -5.80 -12.06
CA ASN A 83 -2.82 -6.83 -11.90
C ASN A 83 -2.26 -8.07 -11.18
N GLY A 84 -3.02 -8.60 -10.22
CA GLY A 84 -2.63 -9.74 -9.40
C GLY A 84 -1.60 -9.46 -8.30
N MET A 85 -1.11 -8.22 -8.17
CA MET A 85 -0.14 -7.84 -7.12
C MET A 85 -0.69 -8.17 -5.73
N ARG A 86 0.15 -8.76 -4.88
CA ARG A 86 -0.17 -9.03 -3.47
C ARG A 86 0.54 -8.02 -2.59
N VAL A 87 -0.26 -7.28 -1.82
CA VAL A 87 0.20 -6.28 -0.87
C VAL A 87 -0.20 -6.73 0.52
N ALA A 88 0.75 -6.75 1.44
CA ALA A 88 0.47 -6.96 2.85
C ALA A 88 0.92 -5.75 3.67
N ARG A 89 0.13 -5.40 4.69
CA ARG A 89 0.51 -4.37 5.65
C ARG A 89 1.66 -4.85 6.51
N GLN A 90 2.69 -4.03 6.64
CA GLN A 90 3.92 -4.43 7.33
C GLN A 90 3.81 -4.22 8.85
N GLN A 91 4.07 -5.26 9.63
CA GLN A 91 4.05 -5.17 11.08
C GLN A 91 5.47 -5.11 11.62
N GLY A 92 5.76 -4.06 12.39
CA GLY A 92 7.05 -3.88 13.06
C GLY A 92 8.24 -3.71 12.09
N PRO A 93 9.46 -4.14 12.51
CA PRO A 93 10.65 -4.04 11.68
C PRO A 93 10.61 -5.04 10.51
N ARG A 94 11.35 -4.74 9.45
CA ARG A 94 11.56 -5.70 8.36
C ARG A 94 12.31 -6.92 8.87
N SER A 95 11.79 -8.12 8.58
CA SER A 95 12.53 -9.36 8.76
C SER A 95 13.64 -9.46 7.70
N LEU A 96 14.84 -9.83 8.14
CA LEU A 96 15.92 -10.24 7.26
C LEU A 96 15.87 -11.75 7.17
N SER A 97 15.46 -12.30 6.02
CA SER A 97 15.69 -13.71 5.74
C SER A 97 17.18 -13.92 5.51
N ALA A 98 17.78 -14.86 6.24
CA ALA A 98 19.14 -15.34 5.99
C ALA A 98 19.24 -16.07 4.65
#